data_AF-A0A524D1L2-F1
#
_entry.id   AF-A0A524D1L2-F1
#
_cell.length_a   1.000
_cell.length_b   1.000
_cell.length_c   1.000
_cell.angle_alpha   90.00
_cell.angle_beta   90.00
_cell.angle_gamma   90.00
#
_symmetry.space_group_name_H-M   'P 1'
#
loop_
_entity.id
_entity.type
_entity.pdbx_description
1 polymer ?
#
loop_
_entity_poly.entity_id
_entity_poly.type
_entity_poly.pdbx_seq_one_letter_code
_entity_poly.pdbx_strand_id
1 'polypeptide(L)'
;MIRDVLIIKDGLPMFSRNFTDRRNFISDQNNLILVSGFLSALNSFSEEFDDLGSIKELKLSNSNFRLAFLKNNTIPNLIFLASFDEETNSVNVQRFLKKMSYTFLKKYNLSKIIDWDGRSNIFDSFTEIVRKYIQDEEKEDDIDFKYKVVDLFKEIQEKIEEKPEIKSDMADNNSYSKKKQENSKFRKVIPVLKIPKNFNPDFYLSGNLSKKLLNQINGNKTICDLAEDLNISEENVHKICKNLIKMGFIKLEER
;
A
#
# COMPACT_ATOMS: atom_id res chain seq x y z
N MET A 1 14.44 -19.25 0.96
CA MET A 1 14.96 -18.42 2.06
C MET A 1 15.49 -17.09 1.51
N ILE A 2 15.43 -16.01 2.31
CA ILE A 2 16.08 -14.72 2.01
C ILE A 2 17.59 -14.84 2.27
N ARG A 3 18.42 -14.37 1.34
CA ARG A 3 19.88 -14.58 1.36
C ARG A 3 20.67 -13.31 1.61
N ASP A 4 20.64 -12.39 0.66
CA ASP A 4 21.31 -11.09 0.75
C ASP A 4 20.25 -10.01 0.99
N VAL A 5 20.60 -9.03 1.81
CA VAL A 5 19.81 -7.82 2.00
C VAL A 5 20.70 -6.61 1.74
N LEU A 6 20.17 -5.68 0.95
CA LEU A 6 20.87 -4.49 0.52
C LEU A 6 19.95 -3.25 0.66
N ILE A 7 20.51 -2.16 1.19
CA ILE A 7 19.87 -0.84 1.23
C ILE A 7 20.77 0.12 0.46
N ILE A 8 20.21 0.75 -0.57
CA ILE A 8 20.92 1.66 -1.47
C ILE A 8 20.34 3.06 -1.30
N LYS A 9 21.19 4.07 -1.20
CA LYS A 9 20.83 5.49 -1.30
C LYS A 9 21.71 6.16 -2.32
N ASP A 10 21.10 6.85 -3.29
CA ASP A 10 21.80 7.55 -4.37
C ASP A 10 22.83 6.66 -5.10
N GLY A 11 22.48 5.40 -5.32
CA GLY A 11 23.35 4.41 -5.98
C GLY A 11 24.48 3.85 -5.11
N LEU A 12 24.59 4.28 -3.84
CA LEU A 12 25.60 3.81 -2.89
C LEU A 12 25.01 2.83 -1.87
N PRO A 13 25.70 1.71 -1.58
CA PRO A 13 25.24 0.73 -0.61
C PRO A 13 25.43 1.26 0.83
N MET A 14 24.33 1.60 1.49
CA MET A 14 24.31 1.98 2.91
C MET A 14 24.47 0.76 3.82
N PHE A 15 23.84 -0.35 3.44
CA PHE A 15 23.82 -1.59 4.20
C PHE A 15 23.86 -2.76 3.22
N SER A 16 24.75 -3.71 3.42
CA SER A 16 24.84 -4.93 2.61
C SER A 16 25.29 -6.09 3.48
N ARG A 17 24.48 -7.15 3.57
CA ARG A 17 24.79 -8.34 4.36
C ARG A 17 24.22 -9.60 3.72
N ASN A 18 25.01 -10.67 3.78
CA ASN A 18 24.52 -12.04 3.55
C ASN A 18 24.10 -12.64 4.90
N PHE A 19 22.98 -13.36 4.91
CA PHE A 19 22.39 -13.99 6.09
C PHE A 19 22.42 -15.52 6.03
N THR A 20 23.21 -16.08 5.11
CA THR A 20 23.27 -17.51 4.84
C THR A 20 24.72 -17.97 4.74
N ASP A 21 24.97 -19.26 4.92
CA ASP A 21 26.32 -19.81 4.72
C ASP A 21 26.64 -20.09 3.23
N ARG A 22 25.74 -19.68 2.33
CA ARG A 22 25.84 -19.92 0.88
C ARG A 22 26.54 -18.74 0.21
N ARG A 23 27.17 -18.97 -0.95
CA ARG A 23 27.96 -17.93 -1.67
C ARG A 23 27.21 -16.60 -1.77
N ASN A 24 27.93 -15.52 -1.46
CA ASN A 24 27.48 -14.14 -1.60
C ASN A 24 27.14 -13.86 -3.07
N PHE A 25 25.88 -13.60 -3.36
CA PHE A 25 25.48 -13.22 -4.72
C PHE A 25 25.61 -11.70 -4.91
N ILE A 26 25.03 -10.93 -3.98
CA ILE A 26 25.03 -9.45 -4.04
C ILE A 26 26.10 -8.82 -3.16
N SER A 27 26.37 -9.43 -2.00
CA SER A 27 27.19 -8.83 -0.95
C SER A 27 28.70 -8.89 -1.18
N ASP A 28 29.16 -9.55 -2.25
CA ASP A 28 30.55 -9.47 -2.70
C ASP A 28 30.84 -8.07 -3.26
N GLN A 29 31.99 -7.47 -2.90
CA GLN A 29 32.29 -6.06 -3.17
C GLN A 29 32.20 -5.69 -4.66
N ASN A 30 32.67 -6.56 -5.55
CA ASN A 30 32.61 -6.32 -6.99
C ASN A 30 31.18 -6.41 -7.55
N ASN A 31 30.39 -7.37 -7.06
CA ASN A 31 28.99 -7.52 -7.47
C ASN A 31 28.11 -6.42 -6.88
N LEU A 32 28.45 -5.93 -5.67
CA LEU A 32 27.71 -4.87 -4.99
C LEU A 32 27.71 -3.56 -5.79
N ILE A 33 28.86 -3.17 -6.35
CA ILE A 33 28.99 -1.97 -7.19
C ILE A 33 28.19 -2.13 -8.48
N LEU A 34 28.27 -3.30 -9.13
CA LEU A 34 27.52 -3.57 -10.35
C LEU A 34 26.01 -3.57 -10.11
N VAL A 35 25.56 -4.22 -9.03
CA VAL A 35 24.15 -4.26 -8.63
C VAL A 35 23.67 -2.86 -8.25
N SER A 36 24.48 -2.08 -7.53
CA SER A 36 24.08 -0.72 -7.14
C SER A 36 23.98 0.22 -8.34
N GLY A 37 24.94 0.17 -9.27
CA GLY A 37 24.91 0.93 -10.51
C GLY A 37 23.73 0.53 -11.40
N PHE A 38 23.49 -0.77 -11.58
CA PHE A 38 22.35 -1.28 -12.33
C PHE A 38 21.02 -0.82 -11.75
N LEU A 39 20.83 -0.91 -10.43
CA LEU A 39 19.57 -0.55 -9.79
C LEU A 39 19.37 0.97 -9.72
N SER A 40 20.44 1.74 -9.59
CA SER A 40 20.37 3.20 -9.71
C SER A 40 19.90 3.58 -11.12
N ALA A 41 20.50 2.99 -12.16
CA ALA A 41 20.11 3.22 -13.54
C ALA A 41 18.66 2.76 -13.81
N LEU A 42 18.26 1.60 -13.29
CA LEU A 42 16.90 1.08 -13.40
C LEU A 42 15.88 1.98 -12.70
N ASN A 43 16.22 2.53 -11.54
CA ASN A 43 15.34 3.45 -10.82
C ASN A 43 15.23 4.80 -11.52
N SER A 44 16.34 5.37 -12.01
CA SER A 44 16.32 6.58 -12.83
C SER A 44 15.51 6.36 -14.12
N PHE A 45 15.71 5.23 -14.79
CA PHE A 45 14.90 4.84 -15.94
C PHE A 45 13.41 4.72 -15.57
N SER A 46 13.07 4.07 -14.45
CA SER A 46 11.68 3.97 -14.01
C SER A 46 11.05 5.32 -13.62
N GLU A 47 11.85 6.32 -13.26
CA GLU A 47 11.39 7.69 -12.99
C GLU A 47 11.18 8.50 -14.28
N GLU A 48 11.91 8.19 -15.36
CA GLU A 48 11.73 8.82 -16.68
C GLU A 48 10.46 8.35 -17.40
N PHE A 49 9.87 7.23 -16.98
CA PHE A 49 8.68 6.65 -17.58
C PHE A 49 7.59 6.41 -16.54
N ASP A 50 6.68 7.39 -16.37
CA ASP A 50 5.54 7.34 -15.44
C ASP A 50 4.60 6.12 -15.65
N ASP A 51 4.63 5.51 -16.84
CA ASP A 51 3.76 4.40 -17.27
C ASP A 51 4.37 2.99 -17.09
N LEU A 52 5.66 2.88 -16.73
CA LEU A 52 6.29 1.62 -16.37
C LEU A 52 5.96 1.34 -14.90
N GLY A 53 4.80 0.72 -14.64
CA GLY A 53 4.38 0.37 -13.28
C GLY A 53 5.53 -0.25 -12.45
N SER A 54 5.47 -0.14 -11.13
CA SER A 54 6.61 -0.52 -10.27
C SER A 54 7.11 -1.93 -10.58
N ILE A 55 8.32 -2.04 -11.12
CA ILE A 55 9.02 -3.31 -11.14
C ILE A 55 9.15 -3.70 -9.65
N LYS A 56 8.93 -4.97 -9.31
CA LYS A 56 8.98 -5.45 -7.90
C LYS A 56 9.88 -6.66 -7.73
N GLU A 57 10.13 -7.36 -8.83
CA GLU A 57 10.92 -8.56 -8.85
C GLU A 57 11.70 -8.69 -10.16
N LEU A 58 12.93 -9.17 -10.07
CA LEU A 58 13.75 -9.56 -11.22
C LEU A 58 14.21 -11.00 -11.02
N LYS A 59 14.01 -11.85 -12.03
CA LYS A 59 14.59 -13.19 -12.08
C LYS A 59 15.94 -13.12 -12.77
N LEU A 60 16.98 -13.61 -12.11
CA LEU A 60 18.34 -13.60 -12.63
C LEU A 60 18.56 -14.85 -13.49
N SER A 61 18.93 -14.65 -14.76
CA SER A 61 19.20 -15.72 -15.71
C SER A 61 20.30 -16.66 -15.18
N ASN A 62 20.11 -17.98 -15.31
CA ASN A 62 21.04 -19.02 -14.85
C ASN A 62 21.27 -19.08 -13.32
N SER A 63 20.32 -18.61 -12.52
CA SER A 63 20.33 -18.81 -11.08
C SER A 63 18.95 -19.19 -10.55
N ASN A 64 18.90 -19.91 -9.43
CA ASN A 64 17.66 -20.20 -8.69
C ASN A 64 17.30 -19.03 -7.75
N PHE A 65 17.73 -17.81 -8.08
CA PHE A 65 17.56 -16.63 -7.24
C PHE A 65 16.69 -15.59 -7.91
N ARG A 66 15.90 -14.94 -7.06
CA ARG A 66 15.02 -13.84 -7.42
C ARG A 66 15.41 -12.63 -6.59
N LEU A 67 15.25 -11.45 -7.16
CA LEU A 67 15.54 -10.18 -6.51
C LEU A 67 14.24 -9.44 -6.30
N ALA A 68 13.90 -9.10 -5.07
CA ALA A 68 12.77 -8.26 -4.74
C ALA A 68 13.27 -6.88 -4.32
N PHE A 69 12.46 -5.87 -4.60
CA PHE A 69 12.79 -4.49 -4.27
C PHE A 69 11.59 -3.70 -3.81
N LEU A 70 11.89 -2.69 -3.00
CA LEU A 70 10.97 -1.73 -2.44
C LEU A 70 11.63 -0.36 -2.48
N LYS A 71 11.08 0.52 -3.33
CA LYS A 71 11.44 1.93 -3.35
C LYS A 71 10.75 2.66 -2.19
N ASN A 72 11.46 3.57 -1.55
CA ASN A 72 10.86 4.47 -0.59
C ASN A 72 10.18 5.66 -1.30
N ASN A 73 8.97 6.02 -0.87
CA ASN A 73 8.22 7.12 -1.47
C ASN A 73 8.51 8.48 -0.82
N THR A 74 9.19 8.50 0.34
CA THR A 74 9.43 9.72 1.13
C THR A 74 10.88 10.17 1.01
N ILE A 75 11.83 9.23 1.03
CA ILE A 75 13.25 9.51 0.87
C ILE A 75 13.64 9.21 -0.58
N PRO A 76 14.08 10.22 -1.35
CA PRO A 76 14.42 10.03 -2.75
C PRO A 76 15.60 9.06 -2.88
N ASN A 77 15.57 8.25 -3.94
CA ASN A 77 16.61 7.27 -4.29
C ASN A 77 16.97 6.28 -3.18
N LEU A 78 16.09 6.05 -2.20
CA LEU A 78 16.27 5.02 -1.19
C LEU A 78 15.57 3.73 -1.62
N ILE A 79 16.35 2.66 -1.79
CA ILE A 79 15.87 1.37 -2.30
C ILE A 79 16.27 0.26 -1.32
N PHE A 80 15.31 -0.57 -0.95
CA PHE A 80 15.51 -1.78 -0.16
C PHE A 80 15.42 -2.99 -1.06
N LEU A 81 16.35 -3.93 -0.90
CA LEU A 81 16.52 -5.09 -1.78
C LEU A 81 16.73 -6.36 -0.96
N ALA A 82 16.20 -7.46 -1.49
CA ALA A 82 16.46 -8.79 -0.97
C ALA A 82 16.67 -9.78 -2.14
N SER A 83 17.71 -10.60 -2.04
CA SER A 83 17.82 -11.82 -2.85
C SER A 83 17.18 -12.98 -2.10
N PHE A 84 16.52 -13.88 -2.82
CA PHE A 84 15.85 -15.02 -2.22
C PHE A 84 15.78 -16.21 -3.17
N ASP A 85 15.65 -17.41 -2.61
CA ASP A 85 15.48 -18.64 -3.39
C ASP A 85 14.16 -18.63 -4.16
N GLU A 86 14.13 -19.28 -5.33
CA GLU A 86 12.94 -19.42 -6.16
C GLU A 86 11.72 -19.98 -5.41
N GLU A 87 11.94 -20.88 -4.45
CA GLU A 87 10.88 -21.49 -3.63
C GLU A 87 10.25 -20.53 -2.60
N THR A 88 10.90 -19.40 -2.29
CA THR A 88 10.41 -18.46 -1.27
C THR A 88 9.22 -17.67 -1.82
N ASN A 89 8.13 -17.54 -1.06
CA ASN A 89 6.96 -16.77 -1.50
C ASN A 89 7.29 -15.26 -1.64
N SER A 90 7.16 -14.71 -2.85
CA SER A 90 7.45 -13.29 -3.14
C SER A 90 6.61 -12.32 -2.31
N VAL A 91 5.39 -12.68 -1.92
CA VAL A 91 4.51 -11.85 -1.08
C VAL A 91 5.10 -11.70 0.32
N ASN A 92 5.64 -12.78 0.89
CA ASN A 92 6.31 -12.76 2.18
C ASN A 92 7.57 -11.89 2.09
N VAL A 93 8.41 -12.10 1.07
CA VAL A 93 9.60 -11.24 0.85
C VAL A 93 9.24 -9.76 0.73
N GLN A 94 8.16 -9.40 0.02
CA GLN A 94 7.68 -8.02 -0.07
C GLN A 94 7.18 -7.48 1.29
N ARG A 95 6.56 -8.32 2.12
CA ARG A 95 6.18 -7.97 3.50
C ARG A 95 7.41 -7.75 4.37
N PHE A 96 8.40 -8.64 4.28
CA PHE A 96 9.70 -8.49 4.90
C PHE A 96 10.35 -7.16 4.53
N LEU A 97 10.41 -6.79 3.24
CA LEU A 97 10.98 -5.52 2.79
C LEU A 97 10.24 -4.32 3.38
N LYS A 98 8.90 -4.36 3.46
CA LYS A 98 8.09 -3.29 4.10
C LYS A 98 8.39 -3.17 5.59
N LYS A 99 8.43 -4.29 6.32
CA LYS A 99 8.75 -4.34 7.75
C LYS A 99 10.16 -3.79 7.99
N MET A 100 11.11 -4.22 7.17
CA MET A 100 12.49 -3.74 7.22
C MET A 100 12.58 -2.23 6.96
N SER A 101 11.94 -1.72 5.90
CA SER A 101 11.90 -0.29 5.59
C SER A 101 11.36 0.53 6.75
N TYR A 102 10.19 0.15 7.29
CA TYR A 102 9.60 0.82 8.44
C TYR A 102 10.54 0.82 9.65
N THR A 103 11.11 -0.33 10.00
CA THR A 103 12.01 -0.45 11.16
C THR A 103 13.33 0.29 10.97
N PHE A 104 13.88 0.31 9.75
CA PHE A 104 15.08 1.06 9.42
C PHE A 104 14.87 2.56 9.62
N LEU A 105 13.79 3.12 9.06
CA LEU A 105 13.44 4.53 9.20
C LEU A 105 13.06 4.93 10.63
N LYS A 106 12.52 3.99 11.41
CA LYS A 106 12.22 4.21 12.83
C LYS A 106 13.48 4.21 13.69
N LYS A 107 14.44 3.32 13.39
CA LYS A 107 15.70 3.19 14.15
C LYS A 107 16.68 4.31 13.82
N TYR A 108 16.77 4.70 12.57
CA TYR A 108 17.66 5.74 12.09
C TYR A 108 16.84 6.96 11.70
N ASN A 109 16.97 8.05 12.46
CA ASN A 109 16.30 9.32 12.17
C ASN A 109 16.45 9.72 10.70
N LEU A 110 15.43 10.36 10.13
CA LEU A 110 15.42 10.77 8.72
C LEU A 110 16.66 11.55 8.31
N SER A 111 17.13 12.49 9.16
CA SER A 111 18.33 13.28 8.89
C SER A 111 19.59 12.43 8.76
N LYS A 112 19.75 11.36 9.55
CA LYS A 112 20.91 10.46 9.44
C LYS A 112 20.94 9.68 8.12
N ILE A 113 19.79 9.51 7.48
CA ILE A 113 19.67 8.80 6.20
C ILE A 113 19.84 9.78 5.04
N ILE A 114 19.26 10.97 5.15
CA ILE A 114 19.32 12.02 4.12
C ILE A 114 20.74 12.61 4.05
N ASP A 115 21.33 12.94 5.20
CA ASP A 115 22.66 13.57 5.30
C ASP A 115 23.79 12.53 5.42
N TRP A 116 23.54 11.29 4.95
CA TRP A 116 24.52 10.21 5.05
C TRP A 116 25.76 10.50 4.19
N ASP A 117 26.93 10.40 4.79
CA ASP A 117 28.23 10.76 4.20
C ASP A 117 28.96 9.59 3.51
N GLY A 118 28.29 8.45 3.33
CA GLY A 118 28.89 7.25 2.72
C GLY A 118 29.45 6.21 3.71
N ARG A 119 29.47 6.49 5.02
CA ARG A 119 29.95 5.53 6.02
C ARG A 119 28.94 4.41 6.30
N SER A 120 29.20 3.19 5.82
CA SER A 120 28.27 2.04 5.98
C SER A 120 28.21 1.48 7.40
N ASN A 121 29.29 1.62 8.18
CA ASN A 121 29.40 1.05 9.53
C ASN A 121 28.35 1.58 10.53
N ILE A 122 27.80 2.77 10.27
CA ILE A 122 26.75 3.39 11.08
C ILE A 122 25.49 2.49 11.13
N PHE A 123 25.28 1.67 10.10
CA PHE A 123 24.10 0.81 9.97
C PHE A 123 24.33 -0.63 10.39
N ASP A 124 25.54 -1.00 10.83
CA ASP A 124 25.90 -2.39 11.15
C ASP A 124 25.02 -3.00 12.24
N SER A 125 24.58 -2.19 13.20
CA SER A 125 23.66 -2.62 14.27
C SER A 125 22.27 -3.04 13.76
N PHE A 126 21.97 -2.81 12.48
CA PHE A 126 20.75 -3.28 11.84
C PHE A 126 20.80 -4.79 11.51
N THR A 127 21.99 -5.38 11.42
CA THR A 127 22.20 -6.79 11.07
C THR A 127 21.40 -7.74 11.97
N GLU A 128 21.43 -7.53 13.28
CA GLU A 128 20.71 -8.40 14.23
C GLU A 128 19.18 -8.30 14.08
N ILE A 129 18.67 -7.11 13.72
CA ILE A 129 17.25 -6.91 13.49
C ILE A 129 16.80 -7.66 12.23
N VAL A 130 17.60 -7.56 11.17
CA VAL A 130 17.32 -8.26 9.90
C VAL A 130 17.38 -9.77 10.10
N ARG A 131 18.39 -10.28 10.82
CA ARG A 131 18.51 -11.70 11.14
C ARG A 131 17.28 -12.22 11.88
N LYS A 132 16.80 -11.48 12.88
CA LYS A 132 15.57 -11.83 13.60
C LYS A 132 14.35 -11.90 12.67
N TYR A 133 14.19 -10.94 11.77
CA TYR A 133 13.06 -10.95 10.84
C TYR A 133 13.09 -12.10 9.84
N ILE A 134 14.28 -12.49 9.35
CA ILE A 134 14.42 -13.65 8.48
C ILE A 134 14.02 -14.93 9.24
N GLN A 135 14.48 -15.08 10.49
CA GLN A 135 14.10 -16.22 11.34
C GLN A 135 12.61 -16.25 11.71
N ASP A 136 11.99 -15.09 11.90
CA ASP A 136 10.55 -14.98 12.16
C ASP A 136 9.74 -15.38 10.91
N GLU A 137 10.18 -14.99 9.70
CA GLU A 137 9.52 -15.41 8.45
C GLU A 137 9.63 -16.93 8.20
N GLU A 138 10.75 -17.55 8.55
CA GLU A 138 10.91 -19.01 8.42
C GLU A 138 10.02 -19.81 9.38
N LYS A 139 9.57 -19.19 10.47
CA LYS A 139 8.71 -19.81 11.49
C LYS A 139 7.23 -19.48 11.32
N GLU A 140 6.90 -18.45 10.53
CA GLU A 140 5.50 -18.15 10.18
C GLU A 140 5.01 -19.12 9.11
N ASP A 141 4.26 -20.15 9.53
CA ASP A 141 3.48 -20.97 8.61
C ASP A 141 2.43 -20.10 7.88
N ASP A 142 2.20 -20.36 6.59
CA ASP A 142 1.17 -19.67 5.78
C ASP A 142 -0.23 -19.72 6.41
N ILE A 143 -0.47 -20.70 7.29
CA ILE A 143 -1.68 -20.87 8.09
C ILE A 143 -1.78 -19.77 9.16
N ASP A 144 -0.70 -19.52 9.90
CA ASP A 144 -0.63 -18.52 10.98
C ASP A 144 -0.82 -17.08 10.42
N PHE A 145 -0.34 -16.83 9.20
CA PHE A 145 -0.60 -15.58 8.50
C PHE A 145 -2.07 -15.41 8.12
N LYS A 146 -2.74 -16.45 7.59
CA LYS A 146 -4.18 -16.38 7.26
C LYS A 146 -5.01 -16.09 8.52
N TYR A 147 -4.68 -16.73 9.64
CA TYR A 147 -5.34 -16.44 10.93
C TYR A 147 -5.10 -15.00 11.38
N LYS A 148 -3.84 -14.51 11.37
CA LYS A 148 -3.52 -13.11 11.71
C LYS A 148 -4.25 -12.09 10.82
N VAL A 149 -4.40 -12.36 9.53
CA VAL A 149 -5.15 -11.49 8.61
C VAL A 149 -6.64 -11.51 8.95
N VAL A 150 -7.21 -12.69 9.16
CA VAL A 150 -8.63 -12.84 9.54
C VAL A 150 -8.90 -12.17 10.89
N ASP A 151 -8.02 -12.33 11.86
CA ASP A 151 -8.16 -11.73 13.19
C ASP A 151 -7.96 -10.22 13.15
N LEU A 152 -7.06 -9.69 12.31
CA LEU A 152 -6.95 -8.26 12.07
C LEU A 152 -8.21 -7.69 11.40
N PHE A 153 -8.82 -8.41 10.46
CA PHE A 153 -10.09 -8.03 9.86
C PHE A 153 -11.23 -8.03 10.88
N LYS A 154 -11.28 -9.02 11.78
CA LYS A 154 -12.23 -9.06 12.89
C LYS A 154 -12.01 -7.93 13.88
N GLU A 155 -10.78 -7.66 14.29
CA GLU A 155 -10.46 -6.57 15.23
C GLU A 155 -10.82 -5.19 14.64
N ILE A 156 -10.61 -5.00 13.34
CA ILE A 156 -11.06 -3.79 12.63
C ILE A 156 -12.60 -3.73 12.58
N GLN A 157 -13.27 -4.86 12.34
CA GLN A 157 -14.73 -4.94 12.31
C GLN A 157 -15.34 -4.67 13.69
N GLU A 158 -14.80 -5.25 14.76
CA GLU A 158 -15.19 -5.03 16.15
C GLU A 158 -14.95 -3.57 16.57
N LYS A 159 -13.83 -2.97 16.17
CA LYS A 159 -13.55 -1.53 16.40
C LYS A 159 -14.48 -0.60 15.62
N ILE A 160 -15.08 -1.06 14.52
CA ILE A 160 -16.11 -0.33 13.78
C ILE A 160 -17.48 -0.51 14.45
N GLU A 161 -17.71 -1.63 15.13
CA GLU A 161 -18.97 -1.97 15.82
C GLU A 161 -19.06 -1.41 17.26
N GLU A 162 -17.95 -1.15 17.97
CA GLU A 162 -17.93 -0.75 19.40
C GLU A 162 -18.03 0.77 19.73
N LYS A 163 -18.53 1.65 18.85
CA LYS A 163 -18.87 3.04 19.25
C LYS A 163 -20.23 3.51 18.71
N PRO A 164 -21.03 4.22 19.53
CA PRO A 164 -22.22 3.62 20.12
C PRO A 164 -23.53 4.11 19.51
N GLU A 165 -24.55 3.28 19.77
CA GLU A 165 -25.98 3.52 19.71
C GLU A 165 -26.41 4.98 20.01
N ILE A 166 -27.26 5.53 19.13
CA ILE A 166 -28.35 6.39 19.58
C ILE A 166 -29.56 5.48 19.73
N LYS A 167 -30.00 5.34 20.97
CA LYS A 167 -31.21 4.62 21.39
C LYS A 167 -32.45 5.13 20.65
N SER A 168 -33.29 4.21 20.19
CA SER A 168 -34.74 4.38 20.28
C SER A 168 -35.40 3.00 20.32
N ASP A 169 -36.37 2.89 21.21
CA ASP A 169 -36.96 1.68 21.74
C ASP A 169 -37.66 0.77 20.71
N MET A 170 -37.78 -0.50 21.10
CA MET A 170 -38.58 -1.53 20.43
C MET A 170 -40.04 -1.08 20.26
N ALA A 171 -40.54 -1.14 19.03
CA ALA A 171 -41.95 -1.39 18.75
C ALA A 171 -42.10 -2.13 17.41
N ASP A 172 -42.79 -3.26 17.46
CA ASP A 172 -43.26 -4.06 16.33
C ASP A 172 -43.97 -3.21 15.27
N ASN A 173 -43.69 -3.47 13.99
CA ASN A 173 -44.64 -4.11 13.06
C ASN A 173 -44.29 -3.86 11.59
N ASN A 174 -44.48 -4.92 10.80
CA ASN A 174 -44.72 -4.91 9.37
C ASN A 174 -45.37 -3.61 8.85
N SER A 175 -44.77 -2.98 7.84
CA SER A 175 -45.49 -2.61 6.61
C SER A 175 -44.56 -1.93 5.60
N TYR A 176 -44.49 -2.53 4.42
CA TYR A 176 -44.27 -1.78 3.20
C TYR A 176 -45.32 -0.68 3.12
N SER A 177 -44.91 0.60 3.09
CA SER A 177 -45.22 1.56 2.03
C SER A 177 -45.21 3.01 2.50
N LYS A 178 -44.57 3.85 1.66
CA LYS A 178 -44.94 5.24 1.34
C LYS A 178 -45.42 6.13 2.49
N LYS A 179 -44.53 7.01 2.96
CA LYS A 179 -44.82 8.45 3.12
C LYS A 179 -43.54 9.29 3.23
N LYS A 180 -43.30 10.02 2.15
CA LYS A 180 -42.62 11.33 2.02
C LYS A 180 -41.65 11.74 3.15
N GLN A 181 -40.35 11.58 2.91
CA GLN A 181 -39.54 12.65 2.33
C GLN A 181 -39.95 14.09 2.77
N GLU A 182 -39.35 14.63 3.83
CA GLU A 182 -39.22 16.07 4.09
C GLU A 182 -37.93 16.30 4.89
N ASN A 183 -37.00 17.12 4.36
CA ASN A 183 -35.73 17.54 4.95
C ASN A 183 -34.47 16.65 4.82
N SER A 184 -34.31 15.87 3.74
CA SER A 184 -32.93 15.51 3.36
C SER A 184 -32.25 16.73 2.73
N LYS A 185 -31.22 17.24 3.42
CA LYS A 185 -30.28 18.28 2.96
C LYS A 185 -29.56 17.93 1.66
N PHE A 186 -29.68 16.69 1.15
CA PHE A 186 -28.97 16.19 -0.01
C PHE A 186 -29.80 16.07 -1.28
N ARG A 187 -31.11 16.35 -1.23
CA ARG A 187 -32.00 16.25 -2.42
C ARG A 187 -31.60 17.13 -3.59
N LYS A 188 -30.96 18.26 -3.32
CA LYS A 188 -30.54 19.22 -4.34
C LYS A 188 -29.10 19.02 -4.79
N VAL A 189 -28.37 18.12 -4.14
CA VAL A 189 -26.93 17.98 -4.32
C VAL A 189 -26.65 16.92 -5.37
N ILE A 190 -26.12 17.36 -6.51
CA ILE A 190 -25.83 16.53 -7.67
C ILE A 190 -24.30 16.45 -7.85
N PRO A 191 -23.69 15.26 -7.71
CA PRO A 191 -22.32 15.07 -8.12
C PRO A 191 -22.18 15.08 -9.65
N VAL A 192 -21.17 15.79 -10.16
CA VAL A 192 -20.83 15.89 -11.58
C VAL A 192 -19.37 15.52 -11.77
N LEU A 193 -19.08 14.62 -12.70
CA LEU A 193 -17.72 14.21 -13.04
C LEU A 193 -16.90 15.37 -13.61
N LYS A 194 -15.64 15.50 -13.16
CA LYS A 194 -14.62 16.41 -13.72
C LYS A 194 -13.52 15.66 -14.48
N ILE A 195 -13.65 14.35 -14.57
CA ILE A 195 -12.68 13.45 -15.20
C ILE A 195 -12.96 13.27 -16.70
N PRO A 196 -11.91 13.05 -17.52
CA PRO A 196 -12.07 12.70 -18.93
C PRO A 196 -12.77 11.34 -19.08
N LYS A 197 -13.45 11.13 -20.22
CA LYS A 197 -14.26 9.91 -20.48
C LYS A 197 -13.46 8.60 -20.40
N ASN A 198 -12.15 8.65 -20.58
CA ASN A 198 -11.26 7.47 -20.55
C ASN A 198 -10.64 7.23 -19.15
N PHE A 199 -11.13 7.90 -18.12
CA PHE A 199 -10.65 7.73 -16.75
C PHE A 199 -11.09 6.38 -16.18
N ASN A 200 -10.13 5.57 -15.73
CA ASN A 200 -10.42 4.31 -15.06
C ASN A 200 -10.28 4.46 -13.53
N PRO A 201 -11.40 4.36 -12.76
CA PRO A 201 -11.41 4.49 -11.31
C PRO A 201 -10.55 3.47 -10.56
N ASP A 202 -10.27 2.31 -11.16
CA ASP A 202 -9.53 1.22 -10.52
C ASP A 202 -8.08 1.58 -10.20
N PHE A 203 -7.50 2.53 -10.93
CA PHE A 203 -6.13 2.99 -10.72
C PHE A 203 -5.98 3.99 -9.58
N TYR A 204 -7.08 4.61 -9.13
CA TYR A 204 -7.04 5.73 -8.20
C TYR A 204 -7.82 5.49 -6.91
N LEU A 205 -8.79 4.57 -6.93
CA LEU A 205 -9.63 4.26 -5.78
C LEU A 205 -9.37 2.82 -5.32
N SER A 206 -9.15 2.63 -4.03
CA SER A 206 -9.05 1.28 -3.42
C SER A 206 -10.40 0.78 -2.88
N GLY A 207 -11.33 1.68 -2.58
CA GLY A 207 -12.64 1.35 -2.01
C GLY A 207 -13.67 0.92 -3.07
N ASN A 208 -14.19 -0.32 -2.95
CA ASN A 208 -15.21 -0.86 -3.87
C ASN A 208 -16.48 0.00 -3.95
N LEU A 209 -16.92 0.58 -2.82
CA LEU A 209 -18.08 1.48 -2.80
C LEU A 209 -17.78 2.80 -3.54
N SER A 210 -16.57 3.35 -3.39
CA SER A 210 -16.17 4.57 -4.09
C SER A 210 -16.08 4.38 -5.60
N LYS A 211 -15.60 3.20 -6.05
CA LYS A 211 -15.58 2.82 -7.47
C LYS A 211 -16.98 2.72 -8.04
N LYS A 212 -17.86 1.98 -7.36
CA LYS A 212 -19.27 1.79 -7.77
C LYS A 212 -20.00 3.13 -7.84
N LEU A 213 -19.82 3.97 -6.82
CA LEU A 213 -20.42 5.29 -6.75
C LEU A 213 -19.92 6.19 -7.88
N LEU A 214 -18.60 6.24 -8.14
CA LEU A 214 -18.05 7.05 -9.23
C LEU A 214 -18.59 6.62 -10.61
N ASN A 215 -18.76 5.31 -10.85
CA ASN A 215 -19.33 4.79 -12.08
C ASN A 215 -20.82 5.12 -12.27
N GLN A 216 -21.55 5.39 -11.19
CA GLN A 216 -22.97 5.74 -11.25
C GLN A 216 -23.21 7.25 -11.34
N ILE A 217 -22.19 8.08 -11.13
CA ILE A 217 -22.29 9.53 -11.27
C ILE A 217 -22.37 9.88 -12.76
N ASN A 218 -23.55 10.33 -13.18
CA ASN A 218 -23.83 10.74 -14.56
C ASN A 218 -24.20 12.24 -14.70
N GLY A 219 -24.14 13.00 -13.61
CA GLY A 219 -24.49 14.43 -13.57
C GLY A 219 -25.98 14.75 -13.48
N ASN A 220 -26.85 13.73 -13.39
CA ASN A 220 -28.30 13.90 -13.27
C ASN A 220 -28.88 13.29 -11.98
N LYS A 221 -28.18 12.34 -11.36
CA LYS A 221 -28.58 11.70 -10.11
C LYS A 221 -28.15 12.53 -8.90
N THR A 222 -29.07 12.72 -7.97
CA THR A 222 -28.79 13.36 -6.68
C THR A 222 -28.09 12.40 -5.73
N ILE A 223 -27.54 12.90 -4.62
CA ILE A 223 -27.02 12.05 -3.54
C ILE A 223 -28.09 11.09 -3.01
N CYS A 224 -29.37 11.51 -2.98
CA CYS A 224 -30.49 10.63 -2.58
C CYS A 224 -30.67 9.47 -3.56
N ASP A 225 -30.68 9.76 -4.86
CA ASP A 225 -30.84 8.72 -5.89
C ASP A 225 -29.69 7.71 -5.86
N LEU A 226 -28.45 8.21 -5.65
CA LEU A 226 -27.27 7.35 -5.52
C LEU A 226 -27.28 6.51 -4.23
N ALA A 227 -27.88 7.03 -3.16
CA ALA A 227 -28.03 6.31 -1.90
C ALA A 227 -29.02 5.14 -2.05
N GLU A 228 -30.15 5.38 -2.73
CA GLU A 228 -31.14 4.36 -3.07
C GLU A 228 -30.55 3.29 -3.99
N ASP A 229 -29.84 3.67 -5.06
CA ASP A 229 -29.23 2.75 -6.03
C ASP A 229 -28.17 1.82 -5.42
N LEU A 230 -27.43 2.31 -4.42
CA LEU A 230 -26.33 1.58 -3.78
C LEU A 230 -26.74 0.94 -2.45
N ASN A 231 -27.99 1.12 -2.01
CA ASN A 231 -28.52 0.66 -0.73
C ASN A 231 -27.63 1.07 0.46
N ILE A 232 -27.19 2.33 0.47
CA ILE A 232 -26.35 2.93 1.53
C ILE A 232 -26.95 4.26 1.98
N SER A 233 -26.58 4.73 3.17
CA SER A 233 -27.10 6.01 3.68
C SER A 233 -26.59 7.22 2.88
N GLU A 234 -27.43 8.25 2.76
CA GLU A 234 -27.10 9.51 2.08
C GLU A 234 -25.84 10.19 2.67
N GLU A 235 -25.62 10.06 3.97
CA GLU A 235 -24.42 10.59 4.64
C GLU A 235 -23.14 9.87 4.20
N ASN A 236 -23.22 8.57 3.95
CA ASN A 236 -22.08 7.80 3.46
C ASN A 236 -21.79 8.14 1.99
N VAL A 237 -22.82 8.29 1.15
CA VAL A 237 -22.68 8.81 -0.22
C VAL A 237 -22.01 10.19 -0.18
N HIS A 238 -22.48 11.09 0.69
CA HIS A 238 -21.91 12.43 0.81
C HIS A 238 -20.45 12.44 1.29
N LYS A 239 -20.08 11.58 2.26
CA LYS A 239 -18.69 11.40 2.70
C LYS A 239 -17.79 10.91 1.57
N ILE A 240 -18.25 9.93 0.80
CA ILE A 240 -17.52 9.44 -0.38
C ILE A 240 -17.37 10.56 -1.41
N CYS A 241 -18.44 11.29 -1.71
CA CYS A 241 -18.39 12.44 -2.61
C CYS A 241 -17.39 13.49 -2.14
N LYS A 242 -17.32 13.84 -0.85
CA LYS A 242 -16.31 14.76 -0.31
C LYS A 242 -14.88 14.28 -0.57
N ASN A 243 -14.61 12.98 -0.42
CA ASN A 243 -13.29 12.43 -0.72
C ASN A 243 -12.99 12.50 -2.22
N LEU A 244 -13.95 12.18 -3.08
CA LEU A 244 -13.81 12.27 -4.54
C LEU A 244 -13.60 13.72 -5.01
N ILE A 245 -14.19 14.71 -4.33
CA ILE A 245 -13.92 16.15 -4.59
C ILE A 245 -12.48 16.51 -4.22
N LYS A 246 -11.98 16.05 -3.06
CA LYS A 246 -10.58 16.30 -2.64
C LYS A 246 -9.57 15.71 -3.62
N MET A 247 -9.93 14.59 -4.27
CA MET A 247 -9.13 13.95 -5.31
C MET A 247 -9.33 14.60 -6.70
N GLY A 248 -10.20 15.61 -6.82
CA GLY A 248 -10.45 16.32 -8.07
C GLY A 248 -11.36 15.59 -9.06
N PHE A 249 -11.93 14.45 -8.69
CA PHE A 249 -12.68 13.61 -9.64
C PHE A 249 -14.09 14.12 -9.93
N ILE A 250 -14.72 14.77 -8.95
CA ILE A 250 -16.09 15.27 -9.05
C ILE A 250 -16.22 16.68 -8.46
N LYS A 251 -17.29 17.38 -8.83
CA LYS A 251 -17.81 18.54 -8.11
C LYS A 251 -19.23 18.27 -7.64
N LEU A 252 -19.69 18.97 -6.61
CA LEU A 252 -21.09 19.00 -6.24
C LEU A 252 -21.72 20.27 -6.81
N GLU A 253 -22.86 20.13 -7.46
CA GLU A 253 -23.73 21.23 -7.85
C GLU A 253 -25.01 21.17 -7.01
N GLU A 254 -25.54 22.32 -6.63
CA GLU A 254 -26.88 22.42 -6.05
C GLU A 254 -27.86 22.89 -7.13
N ARG A 255 -28.97 22.18 -7.31
CA ARG A 255 -30.07 22.57 -8.21
C ARG A 255 -31.41 22.59 -7.50
#